data_AF-A0A966CNC5-F1
#
_entry.id   AF-A0A966CNC5-F1
#
_cell.length_a   1.000
_cell.length_b   1.000
_cell.length_c   1.000
_cell.angle_alpha   90.00
_cell.angle_beta   90.00
_cell.angle_gamma   90.00
#
_symmetry.space_group_name_H-M   'P 1'
#
loop_
_entity.id
_entity.type
_entity.pdbx_description
1 polymer ?
#
loop_
_entity_poly.entity_id
_entity_poly.type
_entity_poly.pdbx_seq_one_letter_code
_entity_poly.pdbx_strand_id
1 'polypeptide(L)'
;MKLFQFKSVLIASTALALTGCGGGGGGSGDTLPVVTAGGVAPVDINTSTLVIPASTYAPGSAEAGGWTVLQSARVLCGFGVLRQDSRLDAAALAHAKYLTSEAMTSPGFLSHEETNTNNPNYSGRFPWDRTLQKTYGDQVAEILESISVTYNTGNPPVSLSMAQRGAFSMINLLNTVYHQQGAMFDGLDVGFGADLRTAASGTSRRDEYRFGSLNGFQTHYQIFGAGQVATYPCQGSTNVPTAFAPAFESPNPFPAMTSALQVVGPPIYLKADFPQVLTLTSSSISSAGVAVPTTVLTQANDPARDSRGNPFIGRHEAFVVPTVALTPDTVYQVSLAGTVNGFAFNRRFTLRTEP
;
A
#
# COMPACT_ATOMS: atom_id res chain seq x y z
N MET A 1 3.64 -30.17 4.33
CA MET A 1 3.70 -31.18 5.41
C MET A 1 2.61 -30.86 6.43
N LYS A 2 1.72 -31.83 6.67
CA LYS A 2 0.55 -31.88 7.60
C LYS A 2 -0.64 -30.94 7.33
N LEU A 3 -1.65 -31.54 6.68
CA LEU A 3 -3.07 -31.18 6.65
C LEU A 3 -3.67 -31.13 8.06
N PHE A 4 -4.57 -30.18 8.32
CA PHE A 4 -5.54 -30.28 9.41
C PHE A 4 -6.97 -30.32 8.85
N GLN A 5 -7.70 -31.37 9.22
CA GLN A 5 -9.11 -31.58 8.94
C GLN A 5 -9.98 -30.69 9.84
N PHE A 6 -10.99 -30.05 9.25
CA PHE A 6 -12.09 -29.45 10.00
C PHE A 6 -13.22 -30.46 10.19
N LYS A 7 -13.60 -30.70 11.45
CA LYS A 7 -14.79 -31.49 11.83
C LYS A 7 -16.05 -30.65 11.64
N SER A 8 -16.97 -31.15 10.82
CA SER A 8 -18.33 -30.64 10.67
C SER A 8 -19.14 -30.84 11.94
N VAL A 9 -19.83 -29.80 12.41
CA VAL A 9 -20.88 -29.91 13.43
C VAL A 9 -22.23 -29.72 12.74
N LEU A 10 -23.02 -30.78 12.78
CA LEU A 10 -24.39 -30.89 12.29
C LEU A 10 -25.33 -30.28 13.35
N ILE A 11 -26.13 -29.26 13.01
CA ILE A 11 -27.20 -28.75 13.88
C ILE A 11 -28.55 -29.11 13.27
N ALA A 12 -29.34 -29.82 14.07
CA ALA A 12 -30.60 -30.44 13.74
C ALA A 12 -31.75 -29.45 13.63
N SER A 13 -32.60 -29.71 12.63
CA SER A 13 -33.88 -29.05 12.36
C SER A 13 -34.92 -29.43 13.41
N THR A 14 -35.70 -28.45 13.90
CA THR A 14 -36.94 -28.74 14.64
C THR A 14 -38.09 -27.97 14.00
N ALA A 15 -39.06 -28.71 13.47
CA ALA A 15 -40.31 -28.20 12.93
C ALA A 15 -41.35 -28.13 14.04
N LEU A 16 -42.09 -27.01 14.14
CA LEU A 16 -43.40 -26.96 14.78
C LEU A 16 -44.36 -26.27 13.81
N ALA A 17 -45.29 -27.07 13.30
CA ALA A 17 -46.52 -26.59 12.68
C ALA A 17 -47.58 -26.45 13.77
N LEU A 18 -48.27 -25.31 13.81
CA LEU A 18 -49.62 -25.22 14.36
C LEU A 18 -50.47 -24.34 13.43
N THR A 19 -51.56 -24.94 12.99
CA THR A 19 -52.63 -24.39 12.16
C THR A 19 -53.62 -23.58 13.02
N GLY A 20 -54.12 -22.47 12.48
CA GLY A 20 -55.28 -21.75 13.02
C GLY A 20 -55.84 -20.77 12.00
N CYS A 21 -57.07 -21.02 11.57
CA CYS A 21 -57.83 -20.33 10.52
C CYS A 21 -58.62 -19.12 11.08
N GLY A 22 -58.82 -18.07 10.28
CA GLY A 22 -60.01 -17.21 10.44
C GLY A 22 -59.91 -15.74 10.00
N GLY A 23 -60.62 -15.41 8.91
CA GLY A 23 -61.20 -14.07 8.61
C GLY A 23 -60.26 -13.08 7.90
N GLY A 24 -60.61 -12.38 6.83
CA GLY A 24 -61.89 -12.13 6.18
C GLY A 24 -62.05 -10.62 5.91
N GLY A 25 -61.89 -10.20 4.64
CA GLY A 25 -62.54 -9.02 4.07
C GLY A 25 -61.73 -7.72 3.94
N GLY A 26 -61.80 -7.11 2.75
CA GLY A 26 -61.62 -5.67 2.55
C GLY A 26 -60.57 -5.29 1.51
N GLY A 27 -60.97 -5.20 0.24
CA GLY A 27 -60.13 -4.64 -0.82
C GLY A 27 -59.94 -3.12 -0.66
N SER A 28 -58.79 -2.64 -1.09
CA SER A 28 -58.57 -1.31 -1.67
C SER A 28 -57.28 -1.39 -2.46
N GLY A 29 -57.39 -1.15 -3.77
CA GLY A 29 -56.23 -1.02 -4.63
C GLY A 29 -55.48 0.23 -4.22
N ASP A 30 -54.17 0.11 -4.07
CA ASP A 30 -53.29 1.26 -4.16
C ASP A 30 -51.99 0.84 -4.85
N THR A 31 -51.71 1.52 -5.94
CA THR A 31 -50.57 1.33 -6.81
C THR A 31 -49.30 1.68 -6.06
N LEU A 32 -48.38 0.71 -5.90
CA LEU A 32 -47.04 0.98 -5.38
C LEU A 32 -46.30 1.94 -6.33
N PRO A 33 -45.72 3.05 -5.83
CA PRO A 33 -44.98 3.97 -6.67
C PRO A 33 -43.65 3.34 -7.08
N VAL A 34 -43.39 3.34 -8.39
CA VAL A 34 -42.08 3.10 -8.98
C VAL A 34 -41.14 4.21 -8.50
N VAL A 35 -40.13 3.85 -7.71
CA VAL A 35 -39.06 4.78 -7.32
C VAL A 35 -38.08 4.86 -8.49
N THR A 36 -38.16 5.95 -9.23
CA THR A 36 -37.18 6.35 -10.24
C THR A 36 -35.82 6.58 -9.58
N ALA A 37 -34.77 6.01 -10.20
CA ALA A 37 -33.39 6.24 -9.83
C ALA A 37 -33.03 7.73 -9.99
N GLY A 38 -33.01 8.46 -8.87
CA GLY A 38 -32.44 9.79 -8.79
C GLY A 38 -30.91 9.69 -8.80
N GLY A 39 -30.28 10.22 -9.85
CA GLY A 39 -28.83 10.32 -9.95
C GLY A 39 -28.25 11.11 -8.78
N VAL A 40 -27.47 10.42 -7.94
CA VAL A 40 -26.65 11.06 -6.92
C VAL A 40 -25.42 11.63 -7.65
N ALA A 41 -25.28 12.95 -7.65
CA ALA A 41 -24.08 13.61 -8.13
C ALA A 41 -22.85 13.12 -7.32
N PRO A 42 -21.65 12.99 -7.93
CA PRO A 42 -20.47 12.56 -7.21
C PRO A 42 -20.22 13.47 -6.00
N VAL A 43 -20.08 12.88 -4.82
CA VAL A 43 -19.63 13.61 -3.63
C VAL A 43 -18.17 14.00 -3.87
N ASP A 44 -17.91 15.31 -3.87
CA ASP A 44 -16.58 15.88 -3.92
C ASP A 44 -15.86 15.54 -2.60
N ILE A 45 -14.78 14.77 -2.67
CA ILE A 45 -14.08 14.22 -1.50
C ILE A 45 -13.22 15.26 -0.76
N ASN A 46 -13.36 16.54 -1.11
CA ASN A 46 -12.55 17.63 -0.56
C ASN A 46 -13.40 18.58 0.29
N THR A 47 -13.24 18.52 1.62
CA THR A 47 -13.27 19.68 2.57
C THR A 47 -13.33 19.30 4.06
N SER A 48 -13.25 18.03 4.46
CA SER A 48 -12.89 17.72 5.85
C SER A 48 -11.36 17.77 5.99
N THR A 49 -10.83 18.79 6.66
CA THR A 49 -9.42 18.78 7.09
C THR A 49 -9.27 17.72 8.18
N LEU A 50 -9.03 16.48 7.76
CA LEU A 50 -8.75 15.37 8.66
C LEU A 50 -7.54 15.74 9.53
N VAL A 51 -7.72 15.74 10.85
CA VAL A 51 -6.63 16.04 11.78
C VAL A 51 -5.68 14.86 11.82
N ILE A 52 -4.42 15.10 11.44
CA ILE A 52 -3.36 14.11 11.54
C ILE A 52 -2.94 14.00 13.03
N PRO A 53 -3.04 12.82 13.65
CA PRO A 53 -2.57 12.63 15.02
C PRO A 53 -1.05 12.78 15.07
N ALA A 54 -0.55 13.36 16.16
CA ALA A 54 0.88 13.38 16.43
C ALA A 54 1.38 11.94 16.65
N SER A 55 2.53 11.62 16.08
CA SER A 55 3.22 10.37 16.39
C SER A 55 4.06 10.50 17.66
N THR A 56 4.40 9.37 18.26
CA THR A 56 5.25 9.25 19.44
C THR A 56 6.72 9.02 19.08
N TYR A 57 7.05 8.99 17.78
CA TYR A 57 8.43 8.82 17.33
C TYR A 57 9.32 9.99 17.78
N ALA A 58 10.56 9.69 18.13
CA ALA A 58 11.53 10.71 18.48
C ALA A 58 11.71 11.70 17.31
N PRO A 59 11.72 13.03 17.56
CA PRO A 59 12.03 14.00 16.53
C PRO A 59 13.38 13.69 15.85
N GLY A 60 13.42 13.70 14.52
CA GLY A 60 14.62 13.39 13.74
C GLY A 60 14.86 11.90 13.48
N SER A 61 14.03 10.99 14.02
CA SER A 61 14.08 9.55 13.71
C SER A 61 13.61 9.24 12.29
N ALA A 62 14.01 8.10 11.75
CA ALA A 62 13.56 7.63 10.43
C ALA A 62 12.06 7.35 10.42
N GLU A 63 11.55 6.77 11.50
CA GLU A 63 10.14 6.49 11.70
C GLU A 63 9.30 7.77 11.64
N ALA A 64 9.75 8.87 12.27
CA ALA A 64 9.08 10.17 12.17
C ALA A 64 9.03 10.71 10.73
N GLY A 65 10.13 10.56 9.98
CA GLY A 65 10.18 10.95 8.56
C GLY A 65 9.22 10.14 7.69
N GLY A 66 9.25 8.81 7.83
CA GLY A 66 8.37 7.90 7.11
C GLY A 66 6.90 8.09 7.44
N TRP A 67 6.57 8.24 8.73
CA TRP A 67 5.22 8.58 9.20
C TRP A 67 4.70 9.84 8.51
N THR A 68 5.50 10.90 8.48
CA THR A 68 5.08 12.20 7.92
C THR A 68 4.73 12.07 6.44
N VAL A 69 5.56 11.38 5.66
CA VAL A 69 5.32 11.17 4.21
C VAL A 69 4.07 10.33 3.99
N LEU A 70 3.98 9.14 4.62
CA LEU A 70 2.86 8.23 4.40
C LEU A 70 1.53 8.86 4.82
N GLN A 71 1.52 9.52 5.98
CA GLN A 71 0.32 10.12 6.51
C GLN A 71 -0.16 11.29 5.65
N SER A 72 0.77 12.12 5.15
CA SER A 72 0.42 13.20 4.22
C SER A 72 -0.16 12.65 2.91
N ALA A 73 0.46 11.61 2.35
CA ALA A 73 0.00 10.95 1.13
C ALA A 73 -1.42 10.38 1.28
N ARG A 74 -1.68 9.66 2.38
CA ARG A 74 -2.99 9.04 2.62
C ARG A 74 -4.09 10.05 2.89
N VAL A 75 -3.84 11.08 3.70
CA VAL A 75 -4.85 12.12 3.95
C VAL A 75 -5.14 12.93 2.70
N LEU A 76 -4.11 13.34 1.95
CA LEU A 76 -4.30 14.11 0.72
C LEU A 76 -5.16 13.36 -0.29
N CYS A 77 -4.95 12.05 -0.40
CA CYS A 77 -5.60 11.22 -1.43
C CYS A 77 -6.80 10.40 -0.94
N GLY A 78 -7.29 10.67 0.27
CA GLY A 78 -8.53 10.07 0.78
C GLY A 78 -8.41 8.60 1.22
N PHE A 79 -7.20 8.10 1.49
CA PHE A 79 -6.96 6.76 2.07
C PHE A 79 -7.09 6.73 3.60
N GLY A 80 -7.58 7.82 4.20
CA GLY A 80 -7.83 7.89 5.64
C GLY A 80 -6.61 8.25 6.47
N VAL A 81 -6.87 8.47 7.77
CA VAL A 81 -5.87 8.83 8.76
C VAL A 81 -5.36 7.57 9.45
N LEU A 82 -4.04 7.38 9.50
CA LEU A 82 -3.40 6.31 10.24
C LEU A 82 -3.30 6.66 11.73
N ARG A 83 -3.43 5.63 12.54
CA ARG A 83 -3.14 5.62 13.97
C ARG A 83 -1.85 4.85 14.19
N GLN A 84 -0.94 5.42 14.97
CA GLN A 84 0.25 4.68 15.38
C GLN A 84 -0.16 3.56 16.33
N ASP A 85 0.34 2.34 16.11
CA ASP A 85 0.19 1.21 17.02
C ASP A 85 1.57 0.69 17.47
N SER A 86 1.85 0.80 18.77
CA SER A 86 3.16 0.43 19.33
C SER A 86 3.50 -1.06 19.18
N ARG A 87 2.52 -1.94 18.97
CA ARG A 87 2.76 -3.37 18.71
C ARG A 87 3.30 -3.56 17.30
N LEU A 88 2.78 -2.80 16.33
CA LEU A 88 3.30 -2.76 14.97
C LEU A 88 4.69 -2.14 14.93
N ASP A 89 4.94 -1.07 15.71
CA ASP A 89 6.28 -0.48 15.86
C ASP A 89 7.30 -1.51 16.36
N ALA A 90 6.93 -2.24 17.41
CA ALA A 90 7.79 -3.26 17.99
C ALA A 90 8.08 -4.41 17.02
N ALA A 91 7.13 -4.78 16.16
CA ALA A 91 7.32 -5.79 15.11
C ALA A 91 8.22 -5.26 13.99
N ALA A 92 7.94 -4.05 13.47
CA ALA A 92 8.72 -3.44 12.40
C ALA A 92 10.17 -3.19 12.83
N LEU A 93 10.39 -2.70 14.06
CA LEU A 93 11.74 -2.48 14.59
C LEU A 93 12.51 -3.79 14.80
N ALA A 94 11.84 -4.84 15.29
CA ALA A 94 12.48 -6.15 15.42
C ALA A 94 12.93 -6.68 14.06
N HIS A 95 12.07 -6.55 13.04
CA HIS A 95 12.38 -6.98 11.68
C HIS A 95 13.51 -6.16 11.05
N ALA A 96 13.52 -4.83 11.23
CA ALA A 96 14.62 -3.99 10.76
C ALA A 96 15.97 -4.42 11.37
N LYS A 97 16.00 -4.72 12.68
CA LYS A 97 17.21 -5.24 13.36
C LYS A 97 17.63 -6.61 12.85
N TYR A 98 16.68 -7.51 12.61
CA TYR A 98 16.93 -8.80 11.97
C TYR A 98 17.61 -8.58 10.62
N LEU A 99 17.00 -7.80 9.73
CA LEU A 99 17.52 -7.55 8.38
C LEU A 99 18.91 -6.91 8.39
N THR A 100 19.10 -5.88 9.21
CA THR A 100 20.40 -5.21 9.29
C THR A 100 21.48 -6.14 9.84
N SER A 101 21.15 -7.01 10.80
CA SER A 101 22.12 -8.00 11.32
C SER A 101 22.50 -9.07 10.29
N GLU A 102 21.55 -9.56 9.47
CA GLU A 102 21.88 -10.43 8.33
C GLU A 102 22.75 -9.69 7.31
N ALA A 103 22.42 -8.42 7.04
CA ALA A 103 23.15 -7.57 6.09
C ALA A 103 24.61 -7.30 6.48
N MET A 104 24.96 -7.44 7.76
CA MET A 104 26.35 -7.35 8.19
C MET A 104 27.23 -8.48 7.62
N THR A 105 26.63 -9.64 7.35
CA THR A 105 27.29 -10.81 6.75
C THR A 105 27.02 -10.96 5.26
N SER A 106 25.84 -10.52 4.79
CA SER A 106 25.42 -10.54 3.39
C SER A 106 25.01 -9.13 2.97
N PRO A 107 25.94 -8.28 2.53
CA PRO A 107 25.66 -6.87 2.22
C PRO A 107 24.47 -6.71 1.28
N GLY A 108 23.58 -5.77 1.59
CA GLY A 108 22.35 -5.56 0.81
C GLY A 108 21.24 -6.58 1.06
N PHE A 109 21.38 -7.52 2.01
CA PHE A 109 20.32 -8.48 2.34
C PHE A 109 19.02 -7.75 2.71
N LEU A 110 17.93 -8.14 2.03
CA LEU A 110 16.58 -7.62 2.20
C LEU A 110 15.58 -8.75 1.92
N SER A 111 14.58 -8.91 2.78
CA SER A 111 13.57 -9.97 2.66
C SER A 111 12.35 -9.60 3.50
N HIS A 112 11.16 -9.94 3.04
CA HIS A 112 9.94 -9.92 3.88
C HIS A 112 9.89 -11.09 4.88
N GLU A 113 10.67 -12.14 4.61
CA GLU A 113 10.74 -13.33 5.44
C GLU A 113 11.97 -13.35 6.35
N GLU A 114 11.78 -13.81 7.59
CA GLU A 114 12.87 -14.21 8.48
C GLU A 114 13.08 -15.72 8.38
N THR A 115 14.18 -16.12 7.75
CA THR A 115 14.51 -17.54 7.51
C THR A 115 15.63 -18.06 8.41
N ASN A 116 16.49 -17.18 8.93
CA ASN A 116 17.57 -17.51 9.86
C ASN A 116 17.06 -17.50 11.30
N THR A 117 16.61 -18.65 11.79
CA THR A 117 16.11 -18.81 13.17
C THR A 117 17.20 -18.68 14.25
N ASN A 118 18.48 -18.66 13.88
CA ASN A 118 19.59 -18.45 14.81
C ASN A 118 19.91 -16.96 15.04
N ASN A 119 19.31 -16.07 14.25
CA ASN A 119 19.46 -14.64 14.47
C ASN A 119 18.78 -14.25 15.79
N PRO A 120 19.44 -13.54 16.72
CA PRO A 120 18.85 -13.15 17.99
C PRO A 120 17.67 -12.17 17.86
N ASN A 121 17.49 -11.55 16.70
CA ASN A 121 16.34 -10.69 16.40
C ASN A 121 15.20 -11.45 15.69
N TYR A 122 15.33 -12.77 15.46
CA TYR A 122 14.25 -13.58 14.89
C TYR A 122 12.99 -13.48 15.76
N SER A 123 11.89 -13.11 15.13
CA SER A 123 10.60 -12.82 15.75
C SER A 123 9.44 -13.54 15.06
N GLY A 124 9.63 -14.02 13.83
CA GLY A 124 8.64 -14.79 13.08
C GLY A 124 8.93 -14.77 11.59
N ARG A 125 8.63 -15.88 10.90
CA ARG A 125 8.97 -16.03 9.49
C ARG A 125 8.27 -14.99 8.62
N PHE A 126 6.94 -14.91 8.69
CA PHE A 126 6.16 -13.98 7.89
C PHE A 126 5.76 -12.72 8.66
N PRO A 127 5.36 -11.63 7.97
CA PRO A 127 4.94 -10.39 8.65
C PRO A 127 3.82 -10.59 9.68
N TRP A 128 2.84 -11.45 9.36
CA TRP A 128 1.77 -11.81 10.29
C TRP A 128 2.26 -12.62 11.49
N ASP A 129 3.28 -13.49 11.34
CA ASP A 129 3.85 -14.22 12.48
C ASP A 129 4.50 -13.25 13.48
N ARG A 130 5.24 -12.26 12.96
CA ARG A 130 5.91 -11.23 13.77
C ARG A 130 4.91 -10.36 14.52
N THR A 131 3.83 -9.96 13.86
CA THR A 131 2.78 -9.11 14.46
C THR A 131 1.88 -9.87 15.42
N LEU A 132 1.62 -11.16 15.18
CA LEU A 132 0.99 -12.05 16.16
C LEU A 132 1.85 -12.21 17.42
N GLN A 133 3.17 -12.32 17.29
CA GLN A 133 4.08 -12.36 18.44
C GLN A 133 4.00 -11.08 19.29
N LYS A 134 3.69 -9.93 18.68
CA LYS A 134 3.45 -8.65 19.37
C LYS A 134 1.99 -8.42 19.77
N THR A 135 1.15 -9.45 19.69
CA THR A 135 -0.27 -9.43 20.04
C THR A 135 -1.10 -8.39 19.25
N TYR A 136 -0.65 -8.03 18.04
CA TYR A 136 -1.44 -7.20 17.14
C TYR A 136 -2.53 -8.02 16.45
N GLY A 137 -2.14 -8.99 15.61
CA GLY A 137 -3.02 -9.75 14.73
C GLY A 137 -2.31 -10.06 13.41
N ASP A 138 -3.02 -10.64 12.44
CA ASP A 138 -2.46 -11.10 11.15
C ASP A 138 -2.90 -10.25 9.93
N GLN A 139 -3.81 -9.30 10.12
CA GLN A 139 -4.34 -8.42 9.07
C GLN A 139 -3.41 -7.24 8.81
N VAL A 140 -2.26 -7.54 8.21
CA VAL A 140 -1.19 -6.57 7.95
C VAL A 140 -0.64 -6.66 6.53
N ALA A 141 -0.27 -5.51 5.97
CA ALA A 141 0.57 -5.38 4.81
C ALA A 141 1.94 -4.82 5.25
N GLU A 142 3.01 -5.43 4.78
CA GLU A 142 4.37 -4.97 5.04
C GLU A 142 4.96 -4.30 3.80
N ILE A 143 5.65 -3.20 4.02
CA ILE A 143 6.49 -2.55 3.01
C ILE A 143 7.85 -2.24 3.64
N LEU A 144 8.92 -2.44 2.89
CA LEU A 144 10.28 -2.29 3.41
C LEU A 144 11.29 -1.92 2.34
N GLU A 145 12.32 -1.22 2.77
CA GLU A 145 13.41 -0.75 1.92
C GLU A 145 14.77 -0.95 2.60
N SER A 146 15.79 -1.11 1.77
CA SER A 146 17.19 -1.08 2.18
C SER A 146 17.96 0.04 1.51
N ILE A 147 18.88 0.64 2.26
CA ILE A 147 19.95 1.46 1.72
C ILE A 147 21.28 0.88 2.21
N SER A 148 22.19 0.57 1.29
CA SER A 148 23.53 0.07 1.61
C SER A 148 24.56 0.98 0.94
N VAL A 149 25.43 1.59 1.74
CA VAL A 149 26.42 2.56 1.24
C VAL A 149 27.81 2.20 1.74
N THR A 150 28.73 1.95 0.81
CA THR A 150 30.15 1.76 1.13
C THR A 150 30.94 3.02 0.80
N TYR A 151 31.76 3.49 1.72
CA TYR A 151 32.54 4.71 1.56
C TYR A 151 33.89 4.67 2.29
N ASN A 152 34.77 5.62 1.96
CA ASN A 152 36.05 5.82 2.64
C ASN A 152 35.91 6.93 3.69
N THR A 153 36.47 6.75 4.88
CA THR A 153 36.40 7.75 5.97
C THR A 153 37.06 9.08 5.63
N GLY A 154 38.03 9.10 4.70
CA GLY A 154 38.65 10.33 4.19
C GLY A 154 37.82 11.06 3.13
N ASN A 155 36.75 10.44 2.63
CA ASN A 155 35.80 11.04 1.69
C ASN A 155 34.38 10.49 1.94
N PRO A 156 33.76 10.84 3.09
CA PRO A 156 32.43 10.36 3.42
C PRO A 156 31.39 10.99 2.49
N PRO A 157 30.31 10.27 2.14
CA PRO A 157 29.22 10.83 1.38
C PRO A 157 28.47 11.89 2.19
N VAL A 158 27.72 12.74 1.50
CA VAL A 158 26.70 13.56 2.16
C VAL A 158 25.66 12.62 2.77
N SER A 159 25.67 12.50 4.10
CA SER A 159 24.76 11.62 4.82
C SER A 159 23.42 12.32 5.04
N LEU A 160 22.34 11.70 4.59
CA LEU A 160 21.00 12.08 5.02
C LEU A 160 20.86 11.85 6.53
N SER A 161 20.21 12.79 7.23
CA SER A 161 19.72 12.56 8.59
C SER A 161 18.77 11.36 8.64
N MET A 162 18.55 10.77 9.82
CA MET A 162 17.65 9.62 9.94
C MET A 162 16.23 9.96 9.45
N ALA A 163 15.67 11.10 9.85
CA ALA A 163 14.39 11.57 9.32
C ALA A 163 14.36 11.71 7.80
N GLN A 164 15.42 12.25 7.18
CA GLN A 164 15.49 12.32 5.72
C GLN A 164 15.57 10.95 5.07
N ARG A 165 16.28 9.98 5.67
CA ARG A 165 16.31 8.59 5.18
C ARG A 165 14.94 7.95 5.25
N GLY A 166 14.23 8.09 6.36
CA GLY A 166 12.87 7.55 6.50
C GLY A 166 11.86 8.19 5.54
N ALA A 167 11.94 9.51 5.35
CA ALA A 167 11.11 10.21 4.38
C ALA A 167 11.42 9.76 2.95
N PHE A 168 12.69 9.71 2.57
CA PHE A 168 13.11 9.22 1.26
C PHE A 168 12.68 7.77 1.02
N SER A 169 12.81 6.91 2.03
CA SER A 169 12.41 5.53 1.88
C SER A 169 10.90 5.37 1.68
N MET A 170 10.10 6.13 2.43
CA MET A 170 8.65 6.11 2.20
C MET A 170 8.28 6.64 0.80
N ILE A 171 8.97 7.66 0.28
CA ILE A 171 8.75 8.15 -1.09
C ILE A 171 9.04 7.05 -2.12
N ASN A 172 10.13 6.30 -1.96
CA ASN A 172 10.47 5.18 -2.84
C ASN A 172 9.41 4.08 -2.78
N LEU A 173 8.97 3.68 -1.59
CA LEU A 173 7.94 2.65 -1.41
C LEU A 173 6.59 3.07 -2.00
N LEU A 174 6.25 4.36 -1.94
CA LEU A 174 5.05 4.92 -2.56
C LEU A 174 5.13 5.01 -4.09
N ASN A 175 6.31 4.79 -4.67
CA ASN A 175 6.61 4.93 -6.09
C ASN A 175 6.79 3.58 -6.81
N THR A 176 6.37 2.47 -6.19
CA THR A 176 6.42 1.13 -6.81
C THR A 176 5.00 0.58 -7.02
N VAL A 177 4.81 -0.66 -7.44
CA VAL A 177 3.46 -1.22 -7.64
C VAL A 177 2.93 -1.88 -6.36
N TYR A 178 3.58 -2.94 -5.89
CA TYR A 178 3.13 -3.74 -4.75
C TYR A 178 3.39 -3.05 -3.41
N HIS A 179 4.51 -2.32 -3.24
CA HIS A 179 4.68 -1.52 -2.02
C HIS A 179 3.72 -0.33 -1.96
N GLN A 180 3.38 0.30 -3.09
CA GLN A 180 2.34 1.34 -3.09
C GLN A 180 0.97 0.77 -2.70
N GLN A 181 0.64 -0.46 -3.12
CA GLN A 181 -0.53 -1.20 -2.63
C GLN A 181 -0.49 -1.39 -1.10
N GLY A 182 0.65 -1.80 -0.55
CA GLY A 182 0.84 -1.97 0.90
C GLY A 182 0.81 -0.66 1.69
N ALA A 183 1.34 0.43 1.13
CA ALA A 183 1.27 1.77 1.73
C ALA A 183 -0.16 2.31 1.75
N MET A 184 -0.94 1.98 0.73
CA MET A 184 -2.36 2.35 0.56
C MET A 184 -3.31 1.24 1.00
N PHE A 185 -2.85 0.36 1.88
CA PHE A 185 -3.63 -0.73 2.45
C PHE A 185 -4.86 -0.22 3.21
N ASP A 186 -5.91 -1.05 3.30
CA ASP A 186 -7.17 -0.69 3.97
C ASP A 186 -6.97 -0.40 5.47
N GLY A 187 -5.86 -0.86 6.03
CA GLY A 187 -5.44 -0.61 7.40
C GLY A 187 -5.48 0.86 7.81
N LEU A 188 -5.99 1.11 9.01
CA LEU A 188 -5.95 2.42 9.68
C LEU A 188 -4.95 2.47 10.83
N ASP A 189 -4.29 1.36 11.14
CA ASP A 189 -3.18 1.34 12.08
C ASP A 189 -1.86 1.19 11.32
N VAL A 190 -0.79 1.76 11.85
CA VAL A 190 0.54 1.61 11.29
C VAL A 190 1.57 1.54 12.40
N GLY A 191 2.64 0.81 12.14
CA GLY A 191 3.87 0.96 12.89
C GLY A 191 5.11 0.95 12.01
N PHE A 192 6.14 1.64 12.46
CA PHE A 192 7.39 1.82 11.74
C PHE A 192 8.58 1.30 12.55
N GLY A 193 9.63 0.91 11.84
CA GLY A 193 10.90 0.58 12.46
C GLY A 193 12.05 0.77 11.50
N ALA A 194 13.16 1.27 12.03
CA ALA A 194 14.43 1.36 11.31
C ALA A 194 15.61 0.86 12.15
N ASP A 195 16.63 0.33 11.48
CA ASP A 195 17.93 0.01 12.09
C ASP A 195 19.05 0.41 11.12
N LEU A 196 20.10 1.03 11.65
CA LEU A 196 21.32 1.38 10.91
C LEU A 196 22.51 0.76 11.64
N ARG A 197 23.33 0.00 10.91
CA ARG A 197 24.63 -0.49 11.41
C ARG A 197 25.72 -0.15 10.43
N THR A 198 26.89 0.19 10.97
CA THR A 198 28.08 0.48 10.19
C THR A 198 29.13 -0.61 10.41
N ALA A 199 29.51 -1.30 9.34
CA ALA A 199 30.70 -2.14 9.33
C ALA A 199 31.95 -1.28 9.09
N ALA A 200 33.03 -1.53 9.83
CA ALA A 200 34.29 -0.84 9.64
C ALA A 200 35.40 -1.83 9.27
N SER A 201 36.18 -1.49 8.24
CA SER A 201 37.40 -2.21 7.85
C SER A 201 38.47 -1.21 7.43
N GLY A 202 39.43 -0.93 8.32
CA GLY A 202 40.42 0.13 8.12
C GLY A 202 39.76 1.49 7.90
N THR A 203 40.03 2.11 6.75
CA THR A 203 39.41 3.39 6.30
C THR A 203 38.10 3.19 5.55
N SER A 204 37.68 1.95 5.28
CA SER A 204 36.39 1.64 4.66
C SER A 204 35.29 1.58 5.73
N ARG A 205 34.12 2.12 5.40
CA ARG A 205 32.87 2.01 6.14
C ARG A 205 31.80 1.48 5.21
N ARG A 206 30.90 0.66 5.74
CA ARG A 206 29.68 0.23 5.05
C ARG A 206 28.49 0.41 5.97
N ASP A 207 27.60 1.31 5.61
CA ASP A 207 26.32 1.51 6.28
C ASP A 207 25.28 0.56 5.69
N GLU A 208 24.61 -0.19 6.56
CA GLU A 208 23.43 -1.00 6.27
C GLU A 208 22.24 -0.39 7.01
N TYR A 209 21.33 0.23 6.25
CA TYR A 209 20.09 0.82 6.76
C TYR A 209 18.89 -0.01 6.29
N ARG A 210 18.00 -0.36 7.22
CA ARG A 210 16.74 -1.04 6.93
C ARG A 210 15.61 -0.26 7.54
N PHE A 211 14.55 -0.09 6.76
CA PHE A 211 13.37 0.65 7.13
C PHE A 211 12.14 -0.09 6.63
N GLY A 212 11.09 -0.11 7.43
CA GLY A 212 9.82 -0.66 6.98
C GLY A 212 8.65 -0.16 7.80
N SER A 213 7.46 -0.41 7.26
CA SER A 213 6.22 -0.24 7.98
C SER A 213 5.32 -1.46 7.85
N LEU A 214 4.54 -1.66 8.91
CA LEU A 214 3.44 -2.61 8.95
C LEU A 214 2.16 -1.79 9.00
N ASN A 215 1.35 -1.89 7.96
CA ASN A 215 0.06 -1.21 7.84
C ASN A 215 -1.01 -2.26 8.13
N GLY A 216 -1.85 -2.02 9.13
CA GLY A 216 -2.74 -3.05 9.65
C GLY A 216 -4.13 -2.54 9.99
N PHE A 217 -5.03 -3.48 10.19
CA PHE A 217 -6.27 -3.22 10.90
C PHE A 217 -6.61 -4.38 11.84
N GLN A 218 -7.56 -4.11 12.73
CA GLN A 218 -8.23 -5.11 13.54
C GLN A 218 -9.70 -5.20 13.10
N THR A 219 -10.56 -4.38 13.68
CA THR A 219 -12.00 -4.35 13.33
C THR A 219 -12.40 -3.12 12.51
N HIS A 220 -11.52 -2.12 12.42
CA HIS A 220 -11.78 -0.86 11.73
C HIS A 220 -10.73 -0.63 10.65
N TYR A 221 -11.20 -0.43 9.42
CA TYR A 221 -10.40 -0.19 8.24
C TYR A 221 -11.06 0.90 7.38
N GLN A 222 -10.31 1.44 6.42
CA GLN A 222 -10.78 2.47 5.51
C GLN A 222 -11.87 1.94 4.58
N ILE A 223 -12.97 2.69 4.42
CA ILE A 223 -14.06 2.39 3.49
C ILE A 223 -14.32 3.63 2.66
N PHE A 224 -14.25 3.52 1.33
CA PHE A 224 -14.53 4.61 0.39
C PHE A 224 -16.03 4.76 0.11
N GLY A 225 -16.76 3.64 0.06
CA GLY A 225 -18.17 3.57 -0.29
C GLY A 225 -18.43 2.94 -1.66
N ALA A 226 -19.69 2.57 -1.88
CA ALA A 226 -20.12 1.97 -3.14
C ALA A 226 -19.84 2.88 -4.34
N GLY A 227 -19.23 2.32 -5.39
CA GLY A 227 -18.92 3.06 -6.61
C GLY A 227 -17.76 4.05 -6.49
N GLN A 228 -17.13 4.19 -5.32
CA GLN A 228 -16.05 5.14 -5.10
C GLN A 228 -14.68 4.55 -5.47
N VAL A 229 -13.81 5.42 -5.98
CA VAL A 229 -12.42 5.12 -6.31
C VAL A 229 -11.52 6.21 -5.72
N ALA A 230 -10.52 5.78 -4.95
CA ALA A 230 -9.39 6.61 -4.53
C ALA A 230 -8.21 6.38 -5.49
N THR A 231 -7.35 7.39 -5.65
CA THR A 231 -6.13 7.27 -6.45
C THR A 231 -4.92 7.78 -5.67
N TYR A 232 -3.76 7.17 -5.86
CA TYR A 232 -2.48 7.75 -5.45
C TYR A 232 -1.49 7.62 -6.62
N PRO A 233 -0.78 8.68 -7.03
CA PRO A 233 -1.01 10.08 -6.67
C PRO A 233 -2.44 10.56 -7.00
N CYS A 234 -2.81 11.72 -6.49
CA CYS A 234 -4.13 12.34 -6.67
C CYS A 234 -3.97 13.85 -6.98
N GLN A 235 -5.10 14.57 -6.98
CA GLN A 235 -5.10 16.02 -7.19
C GLN A 235 -4.22 16.73 -6.15
N GLY A 236 -3.26 17.50 -6.65
CA GLY A 236 -2.38 18.30 -5.80
C GLY A 236 -1.19 17.54 -5.23
N SER A 237 -0.98 16.27 -5.62
CA SER A 237 0.28 15.59 -5.32
C SER A 237 1.46 16.33 -5.97
N THR A 238 2.46 16.65 -5.15
CA THR A 238 3.72 17.27 -5.55
C THR A 238 4.89 16.38 -5.15
N ASN A 239 6.08 16.66 -5.69
CA ASN A 239 7.29 15.87 -5.43
C ASN A 239 7.08 14.38 -5.75
N VAL A 240 6.30 14.08 -6.79
CA VAL A 240 6.16 12.71 -7.27
C VAL A 240 7.46 12.30 -7.94
N PRO A 241 8.08 11.16 -7.60
CA PRO A 241 9.32 10.75 -8.25
C PRO A 241 9.16 10.64 -9.75
N THR A 242 10.24 10.93 -10.48
CA THR A 242 10.21 10.90 -11.95
C THR A 242 10.24 9.49 -12.52
N ALA A 243 10.83 8.56 -11.77
CA ALA A 243 11.12 7.22 -12.24
C ALA A 243 11.07 6.18 -11.13
N PHE A 244 10.80 4.95 -11.53
CA PHE A 244 10.85 3.74 -10.71
C PHE A 244 11.57 2.65 -11.51
N ALA A 245 12.48 1.92 -10.86
CA ALA A 245 13.16 0.77 -11.46
C ALA A 245 12.50 -0.54 -10.98
N PRO A 246 11.74 -1.25 -11.83
CA PRO A 246 11.01 -2.46 -11.43
C PRO A 246 11.89 -3.58 -10.86
N ALA A 247 13.16 -3.61 -11.27
CA ALA A 247 14.16 -4.56 -10.77
C ALA A 247 14.39 -4.49 -9.24
N PHE A 248 14.02 -3.39 -8.59
CA PHE A 248 14.15 -3.20 -7.14
C PHE A 248 12.87 -3.48 -6.35
N GLU A 249 11.82 -3.96 -7.00
CA GLU A 249 10.63 -4.47 -6.32
C GLU A 249 10.59 -5.99 -6.39
N SER A 250 10.25 -6.62 -5.26
CA SER A 250 10.12 -8.07 -5.16
C SER A 250 8.74 -8.40 -4.55
N PRO A 251 7.83 -9.03 -5.30
CA PRO A 251 7.99 -9.49 -6.68
C PRO A 251 8.09 -8.34 -7.70
N ASN A 252 8.71 -8.57 -8.85
CA ASN A 252 8.90 -7.53 -9.88
C ASN A 252 7.61 -7.38 -10.74
N PRO A 253 6.98 -6.18 -10.79
CA PRO A 253 5.76 -5.95 -11.57
C PRO A 253 5.98 -5.89 -13.09
N PHE A 254 7.23 -5.81 -13.54
CA PHE A 254 7.64 -5.86 -14.94
C PHE A 254 8.80 -6.85 -15.11
N PRO A 255 8.56 -8.18 -15.14
CA PRO A 255 9.62 -9.19 -15.09
C PRO A 255 10.68 -9.11 -16.21
N ALA A 256 10.37 -8.44 -17.32
CA ALA A 256 11.32 -8.20 -18.41
C ALA A 256 12.35 -7.07 -18.10
N MET A 257 12.12 -6.28 -17.05
CA MET A 257 12.99 -5.21 -16.59
C MET A 257 13.75 -5.67 -15.34
N THR A 258 14.98 -6.15 -15.54
CA THR A 258 15.79 -6.83 -14.50
C THR A 258 17.00 -6.01 -14.03
N SER A 259 17.19 -4.79 -14.56
CA SER A 259 18.30 -3.90 -14.24
C SER A 259 17.82 -2.56 -13.68
N ALA A 260 18.64 -1.95 -12.82
CA ALA A 260 18.45 -0.60 -12.28
C ALA A 260 18.39 0.50 -13.36
N LEU A 261 18.92 0.23 -14.56
CA LEU A 261 18.90 1.18 -15.69
C LEU A 261 17.57 1.15 -16.46
N GLN A 262 16.75 0.11 -16.27
CA GLN A 262 15.44 0.00 -16.90
C GLN A 262 14.42 0.62 -15.96
N VAL A 263 13.95 1.81 -16.31
CA VAL A 263 13.03 2.58 -15.50
C VAL A 263 11.71 2.85 -16.23
N VAL A 264 10.65 2.93 -15.46
CA VAL A 264 9.32 3.40 -15.84
C VAL A 264 9.01 4.66 -15.04
N GLY A 265 7.91 5.35 -15.37
CA GLY A 265 7.44 6.46 -14.54
C GLY A 265 6.71 5.98 -13.27
N PRO A 266 6.33 6.92 -12.39
CA PRO A 266 5.61 6.62 -11.15
C PRO A 266 4.26 5.96 -11.44
N PRO A 267 3.92 4.82 -10.82
CA PRO A 267 2.61 4.20 -10.96
C PRO A 267 1.49 5.07 -10.37
N ILE A 268 0.37 5.17 -11.08
CA ILE A 268 -0.88 5.73 -10.56
C ILE A 268 -1.75 4.57 -10.14
N TYR A 269 -1.88 4.40 -8.83
CA TYR A 269 -2.72 3.41 -8.20
C TYR A 269 -4.18 3.85 -8.14
N LEU A 270 -5.10 2.94 -8.43
CA LEU A 270 -6.54 3.10 -8.27
C LEU A 270 -7.04 2.00 -7.32
N LYS A 271 -7.85 2.39 -6.33
CA LYS A 271 -8.44 1.47 -5.35
C LYS A 271 -9.92 1.77 -5.13
N ALA A 272 -10.74 0.72 -5.16
CA ALA A 272 -12.11 0.69 -4.66
C ALA A 272 -12.20 -0.24 -3.44
N ASP A 273 -13.31 -0.24 -2.69
CA ASP A 273 -13.43 -1.17 -1.57
C ASP A 273 -13.53 -2.63 -2.06
N PHE A 274 -12.84 -3.56 -1.39
CA PHE A 274 -13.18 -4.98 -1.51
C PHE A 274 -14.60 -5.23 -0.96
N PRO A 275 -15.46 -6.05 -1.59
CA PRO A 275 -15.21 -6.94 -2.73
C PRO A 275 -15.52 -6.36 -4.12
N GLN A 276 -15.68 -5.04 -4.28
CA GLN A 276 -16.11 -4.40 -5.54
C GLN A 276 -15.15 -4.71 -6.69
N VAL A 277 -15.65 -4.65 -7.93
CA VAL A 277 -14.87 -4.88 -9.16
C VAL A 277 -14.60 -3.53 -9.80
N LEU A 278 -13.33 -3.15 -9.89
CA LEU A 278 -12.88 -1.98 -10.62
C LEU A 278 -12.56 -2.37 -12.06
N THR A 279 -13.17 -1.69 -13.03
CA THR A 279 -12.88 -1.85 -14.46
C THR A 279 -12.50 -0.50 -15.04
N LEU A 280 -11.25 -0.34 -15.42
CA LEU A 280 -10.74 0.86 -16.08
C LEU A 280 -11.02 0.76 -17.58
N THR A 281 -11.78 1.72 -18.13
CA THR A 281 -12.12 1.75 -19.56
C THR A 281 -11.27 2.75 -20.35
N SER A 282 -10.72 3.77 -19.69
CA SER A 282 -9.84 4.75 -20.30
C SER A 282 -8.86 5.32 -19.28
N SER A 283 -7.61 5.50 -19.71
CA SER A 283 -6.57 6.19 -18.96
C SER A 283 -5.68 7.00 -19.89
N SER A 284 -5.36 8.23 -19.49
CA SER A 284 -4.37 9.03 -20.17
C SER A 284 -3.55 9.86 -19.17
N ILE A 285 -2.29 10.05 -19.53
CA ILE A 285 -1.35 10.95 -18.85
C ILE A 285 -0.77 11.85 -19.94
N SER A 286 -0.71 13.16 -19.68
CA SER A 286 -0.15 14.11 -20.63
C SER A 286 0.45 15.32 -19.94
N SER A 287 1.39 15.99 -20.58
CA SER A 287 1.90 17.29 -20.15
C SER A 287 1.98 18.22 -21.35
N ALA A 288 1.50 19.46 -21.20
CA ALA A 288 1.44 20.46 -22.27
C ALA A 288 0.83 19.94 -23.60
N GLY A 289 -0.16 19.05 -23.52
CA GLY A 289 -0.80 18.42 -24.69
C GLY A 289 -0.04 17.24 -25.29
N VAL A 290 1.15 16.90 -24.79
CA VAL A 290 1.93 15.73 -25.22
C VAL A 290 1.53 14.53 -24.37
N ALA A 291 1.06 13.46 -25.03
CA ALA A 291 0.69 12.22 -24.36
C ALA A 291 1.93 11.44 -23.89
N VAL A 292 1.83 10.84 -22.69
CA VAL A 292 2.81 9.91 -22.15
C VAL A 292 2.32 8.49 -22.40
N PRO A 293 3.14 7.60 -22.98
CA PRO A 293 2.76 6.20 -23.16
C PRO A 293 2.58 5.52 -21.79
N THR A 294 1.55 4.70 -21.66
CA THR A 294 1.22 3.99 -20.42
C THR A 294 0.92 2.52 -20.68
N THR A 295 1.10 1.72 -19.64
CA THR A 295 0.58 0.36 -19.54
C THR A 295 -0.29 0.25 -18.29
N VAL A 296 -1.22 -0.71 -18.28
CA VAL A 296 -2.15 -0.91 -17.16
C VAL A 296 -1.91 -2.28 -16.55
N LEU A 297 -1.66 -2.33 -15.24
CA LEU A 297 -1.65 -3.55 -14.46
C LEU A 297 -2.98 -3.70 -13.70
N THR A 298 -3.53 -4.90 -13.73
CA THR A 298 -4.78 -5.30 -13.10
C THR A 298 -4.60 -6.72 -12.57
N GLN A 299 -5.59 -7.22 -11.82
CA GLN A 299 -5.60 -8.63 -11.43
C GLN A 299 -5.40 -9.61 -12.61
N ALA A 300 -5.95 -9.31 -13.79
CA ALA A 300 -5.97 -10.23 -14.92
C ALA A 300 -4.60 -10.42 -15.59
N ASN A 301 -3.73 -9.40 -15.51
CA ASN A 301 -2.41 -9.40 -16.14
C ASN A 301 -1.27 -9.14 -15.15
N ASP A 302 -1.55 -9.18 -13.85
CA ASP A 302 -0.55 -9.21 -12.80
C ASP A 302 0.46 -10.34 -13.12
N PRO A 303 1.77 -10.07 -13.18
CA PRO A 303 2.77 -11.12 -13.36
C PRO A 303 3.15 -11.84 -12.05
N ALA A 304 2.92 -11.23 -10.89
CA ALA A 304 3.31 -11.78 -9.60
C ALA A 304 2.23 -12.70 -9.02
N ARG A 305 2.66 -13.74 -8.29
CA ARG A 305 1.75 -14.71 -7.66
C ARG A 305 2.16 -14.96 -6.22
N ASP A 306 1.18 -14.98 -5.33
CA ASP A 306 1.40 -15.40 -3.94
C ASP A 306 1.76 -16.91 -3.88
N SER A 307 2.07 -17.40 -2.67
CA SER A 307 2.41 -18.81 -2.45
C SER A 307 1.28 -19.81 -2.80
N ARG A 308 0.05 -19.32 -3.02
CA ARG A 308 -1.13 -20.09 -3.40
C ARG A 308 -1.47 -19.94 -4.88
N GLY A 309 -0.69 -19.16 -5.64
CA GLY A 309 -0.91 -18.90 -7.05
C GLY A 309 -1.97 -17.81 -7.33
N ASN A 310 -2.34 -17.01 -6.35
CA ASN A 310 -3.23 -15.86 -6.56
C ASN A 310 -2.42 -14.62 -6.99
N PRO A 311 -2.98 -13.76 -7.86
CA PRO A 311 -2.40 -12.44 -8.12
C PRO A 311 -2.37 -11.57 -6.86
N PHE A 312 -1.37 -10.70 -6.75
CA PHE A 312 -1.25 -9.70 -5.68
C PHE A 312 -2.22 -8.53 -5.91
N ILE A 313 -2.40 -8.12 -7.16
CA ILE A 313 -3.36 -7.08 -7.51
C ILE A 313 -4.78 -7.66 -7.42
N GLY A 314 -5.60 -7.06 -6.57
CA GLY A 314 -7.00 -7.42 -6.41
C GLY A 314 -7.88 -6.93 -7.56
N ARG A 315 -9.06 -7.53 -7.74
CA ARG A 315 -10.09 -7.05 -8.69
C ARG A 315 -10.64 -5.64 -8.41
N HIS A 316 -10.37 -5.11 -7.21
CA HIS A 316 -10.76 -3.78 -6.77
C HIS A 316 -9.63 -2.75 -7.00
N GLU A 317 -8.56 -3.16 -7.67
CA GLU A 317 -7.30 -2.44 -7.77
C GLU A 317 -6.81 -2.42 -9.22
N ALA A 318 -6.16 -1.33 -9.61
CA ALA A 318 -5.45 -1.21 -10.88
C ALA A 318 -4.31 -0.20 -10.77
N PHE A 319 -3.32 -0.32 -11.66
CA PHE A 319 -2.23 0.64 -11.79
C PHE A 319 -2.12 1.10 -13.23
N VAL A 320 -2.04 2.42 -13.43
CA VAL A 320 -1.65 3.02 -14.71
C VAL A 320 -0.20 3.46 -14.59
N VAL A 321 0.70 2.85 -15.35
CA VAL A 321 2.14 3.06 -15.24
C VAL A 321 2.67 3.71 -16.52
N PRO A 322 3.29 4.90 -16.46
CA PRO A 322 4.03 5.46 -17.59
C PRO A 322 5.14 4.50 -18.02
N THR A 323 5.25 4.16 -19.29
CA THR A 323 6.29 3.22 -19.77
C THR A 323 7.66 3.87 -19.95
N VAL A 324 7.79 5.14 -19.57
CA VAL A 324 9.00 5.96 -19.63
C VAL A 324 9.08 6.81 -18.37
N ALA A 325 10.30 7.15 -17.93
CA ALA A 325 10.51 8.15 -16.89
C ALA A 325 9.84 9.48 -17.27
N LEU A 326 9.27 10.15 -16.28
CA LEU A 326 8.68 11.47 -16.44
C LEU A 326 9.76 12.55 -16.34
N THR A 327 9.47 13.72 -16.92
CA THR A 327 10.35 14.87 -16.84
C THR A 327 10.29 15.46 -15.43
N PRO A 328 11.44 15.81 -14.81
CA PRO A 328 11.46 16.54 -13.55
C PRO A 328 10.72 17.88 -13.62
N ASP A 329 10.31 18.38 -12.47
CA ASP A 329 9.60 19.66 -12.26
C ASP A 329 8.43 19.93 -13.22
N THR A 330 7.72 18.89 -13.62
CA THR A 330 6.70 18.94 -14.68
C THR A 330 5.32 18.60 -14.12
N VAL A 331 4.32 19.39 -14.52
CA VAL A 331 2.92 19.11 -14.20
C VAL A 331 2.34 18.17 -15.25
N TYR A 332 1.80 17.04 -14.81
CA TYR A 332 1.09 16.07 -15.64
C TYR A 332 -0.40 16.11 -15.34
N GLN A 333 -1.20 16.11 -16.40
CA GLN A 333 -2.65 15.92 -16.36
C GLN A 333 -2.97 14.43 -16.53
N VAL A 334 -3.72 13.89 -15.57
CA VAL A 334 -4.20 12.52 -15.55
C VAL A 334 -5.71 12.53 -15.78
N SER A 335 -6.21 11.66 -16.65
CA SER A 335 -7.64 11.42 -16.84
C SER A 335 -7.91 9.90 -16.82
N LEU A 336 -8.80 9.47 -15.93
CA LEU A 336 -9.15 8.07 -15.69
C LEU A 336 -10.67 7.94 -15.74
N ALA A 337 -11.18 6.94 -16.45
CA ALA A 337 -12.60 6.64 -16.49
C ALA A 337 -12.84 5.13 -16.50
N GLY A 338 -13.91 4.71 -15.86
CA GLY A 338 -14.23 3.30 -15.73
C GLY A 338 -15.50 3.07 -14.94
N THR A 339 -15.63 1.86 -14.39
CA THR A 339 -16.72 1.50 -13.49
C THR A 339 -16.22 0.79 -12.24
N VAL A 340 -16.98 0.91 -11.16
CA VAL A 340 -16.89 0.07 -9.97
C VAL A 340 -18.23 -0.61 -9.77
N ASN A 341 -18.30 -1.94 -9.91
CA ASN A 341 -19.56 -2.69 -9.91
C ASN A 341 -20.63 -2.09 -10.86
N GLY A 342 -20.21 -1.57 -12.02
CA GLY A 342 -21.09 -0.92 -12.99
C GLY A 342 -21.41 0.55 -12.71
N PHE A 343 -21.10 1.09 -11.53
CA PHE A 343 -21.18 2.53 -11.26
C PHE A 343 -20.03 3.25 -11.97
N ALA A 344 -20.36 4.16 -12.89
CA ALA A 344 -19.35 4.91 -13.62
C ALA A 344 -18.57 5.86 -12.69
N PHE A 345 -17.25 5.93 -12.90
CA PHE A 345 -16.40 6.93 -12.28
C PHE A 345 -15.61 7.71 -13.34
N ASN A 346 -15.29 8.95 -13.01
CA ASN A 346 -14.35 9.78 -13.75
C ASN A 346 -13.46 10.52 -12.75
N ARG A 347 -12.13 10.43 -12.95
CA ARG A 347 -11.12 11.14 -12.16
C ARG A 347 -10.25 11.92 -13.12
N ARG A 348 -10.19 13.23 -12.92
CA ARG A 348 -9.27 14.12 -13.62
C ARG A 348 -8.50 14.92 -12.60
N PHE A 349 -7.19 14.84 -12.66
CA PHE A 349 -6.34 15.52 -11.70
C PHE A 349 -4.97 15.86 -12.27
N THR A 350 -4.24 16.69 -11.54
CA THR A 350 -2.85 17.03 -11.83
C THR A 350 -1.92 16.57 -10.72
N LEU A 351 -0.75 16.09 -11.12
CA LEU A 351 0.40 15.86 -10.24
C LEU A 351 1.61 16.65 -10.75
N ARG A 352 2.56 16.96 -9.86
CA ARG A 352 3.85 17.56 -10.22
C ARG A 352 4.99 16.64 -9.81
N THR A 353 5.89 16.37 -10.73
CA THR A 353 7.11 15.61 -10.45
C THR A 353 8.09 16.39 -9.59
N GLU A 354 8.97 15.69 -8.88
CA GLU A 354 10.08 16.28 -8.14
C GLU A 354 11.05 17.06 -9.06
N PRO A 355 11.83 18.01 -8.51
CA PRO A 355 12.78 18.82 -9.27
C PRO A 355 13.91 18.05 -9.95
#